data_AF-K1UR41-F1
#
_entry.id   AF-K1UR41-F1
#
_cell.length_a   1.000
_cell.length_b   1.000
_cell.length_c   1.000
_cell.angle_alpha   90.00
_cell.angle_beta   90.00
_cell.angle_gamma   90.00
#
_symmetry.space_group_name_H-M   'P 1'
#
loop_
_entity.id
_entity.type
_entity.pdbx_description
1 polymer ?
#
loop_
_entity_poly.entity_id
_entity_poly.type
_entity_poly.pdbx_seq_one_letter_code
_entity_poly.pdbx_strand_id
1 'polypeptide(L)'
;MELPRQDPDQLLRAIRNDASTKKSGKLKIFFGYAAGVGKTYAMLQAAHQAKERGIDVVAGYIEPHARPQTMALLDGLEQLPVKQVAYEGMTL
;
A
#
# COMPACT_ATOMS: atom_id res chain seq x y z
N MET A 1 36.68 24.00 -11.64
CA MET A 1 36.93 23.20 -10.43
C MET A 1 36.06 21.97 -10.54
N GLU A 2 36.64 20.78 -10.70
CA GLU A 2 35.88 19.53 -10.61
C GLU A 2 35.44 19.33 -9.15
N LEU A 3 34.15 19.12 -8.94
CA LEU A 3 33.66 18.70 -7.63
C LEU A 3 34.30 17.35 -7.29
N PRO A 4 34.92 17.20 -6.11
CA PRO A 4 35.56 15.94 -5.73
C PRO A 4 34.52 14.82 -5.79
N ARG A 5 34.88 13.71 -6.44
CA ARG A 5 34.01 12.55 -6.57
C ARG A 5 33.58 12.10 -5.19
N GLN A 6 32.27 12.16 -4.93
CA GLN A 6 31.70 11.70 -3.67
C GLN A 6 31.87 10.18 -3.54
N ASP A 7 32.24 9.76 -2.33
CA ASP A 7 32.38 8.36 -1.97
C ASP A 7 31.01 7.66 -2.04
N PRO A 8 30.85 6.60 -2.88
CA PRO A 8 29.59 5.87 -3.02
C PRO A 8 29.04 5.34 -1.69
N ASP A 9 29.91 4.95 -0.76
CA ASP A 9 29.47 4.42 0.54
C ASP A 9 28.89 5.52 1.43
N GLN A 10 29.44 6.73 1.36
CA GLN A 10 28.90 7.90 2.07
C GLN A 10 27.53 8.30 1.51
N LEU A 11 27.36 8.27 0.18
CA LEU A 11 26.07 8.52 -0.47
C LEU A 11 25.02 7.49 -0.04
N LEU A 12 25.37 6.21 -0.05
CA LEU A 12 24.47 5.14 0.35
C LEU A 12 24.08 5.25 1.84
N ARG A 13 25.02 5.61 2.72
CA ARG A 13 24.76 5.86 4.13
C ARG A 13 23.85 7.07 4.35
N ALA A 14 24.05 8.17 3.62
CA ALA A 14 23.19 9.34 3.71
C ALA A 14 21.74 9.02 3.31
N ILE A 15 21.54 8.29 2.21
CA ILE A 15 20.20 7.85 1.76
C ILE A 15 19.54 6.92 2.80
N ARG A 16 20.31 5.99 3.38
CA ARG A 16 19.82 5.08 4.42
C ARG A 16 19.46 5.82 5.71
N ASN A 17 20.23 6.86 6.07
CA ASN A 17 20.00 7.69 7.24
C ASN A 17 18.78 8.60 7.07
N ASP A 18 18.56 9.17 5.88
CA ASP A 18 17.32 9.90 5.57
C ASP A 18 16.09 8.99 5.62
N ALA A 19 16.23 7.74 5.19
CA ALA A 19 15.18 6.74 5.26
C ALA A 19 14.92 6.20 6.69
N SER A 20 15.91 6.24 7.58
CA SER A 20 15.79 5.75 8.96
C SER A 20 15.44 6.85 9.99
N THR A 21 15.71 8.12 9.68
CA THR A 21 15.42 9.27 10.55
C THR A 21 13.98 9.76 10.45
N LYS A 22 13.29 9.49 9.33
CA LYS A 22 11.86 9.74 9.21
C LYS A 22 11.11 8.49 9.66
N LYS A 23 10.34 8.59 10.76
CA LYS A 23 9.28 7.64 11.15
C LYS A 23 8.11 7.63 10.14
N SER A 24 8.41 7.64 8.85
CA SER A 24 7.42 7.66 7.78
C SER A 24 7.01 6.23 7.45
N GLY A 25 5.71 6.03 7.21
CA GLY A 25 5.22 4.78 6.64
C GLY A 25 5.83 4.52 5.27
N LYS A 26 5.83 3.25 4.85
CA LYS A 26 6.27 2.84 3.52
C LYS A 26 5.06 2.65 2.62
N LEU A 27 5.09 3.21 1.41
CA LEU A 27 4.08 2.99 0.38
C LEU A 27 4.53 1.91 -0.60
N LYS A 28 3.77 0.81 -0.68
CA LYS A 28 3.96 -0.23 -1.70
C LYS A 28 2.87 -0.08 -2.77
N ILE A 29 3.29 0.10 -4.02
CA ILE A 29 2.38 0.26 -5.16
C ILE A 29 2.36 -1.05 -5.96
N PHE A 30 1.18 -1.65 -6.11
CA PHE A 30 0.95 -2.79 -7.01
C PHE A 30 0.60 -2.25 -8.41
N PHE A 31 1.61 -2.09 -9.25
CA PHE A 31 1.48 -1.51 -10.59
C PHE A 31 1.05 -2.54 -11.63
N GLY A 32 0.35 -2.11 -12.69
CA GLY A 32 -0.10 -2.99 -13.76
C GLY A 32 -0.59 -2.22 -14.98
N TYR A 33 -0.32 -2.78 -16.17
CA TYR A 33 -0.45 -2.10 -17.46
C TYR A 33 -1.90 -1.91 -17.96
N ALA A 34 -2.87 -2.62 -17.37
CA ALA A 34 -4.27 -2.54 -17.78
C ALA A 34 -5.25 -2.77 -16.61
N ALA A 35 -6.53 -2.50 -16.85
CA ALA A 35 -7.61 -2.91 -15.97
C ALA A 35 -7.68 -4.44 -15.92
N GLY A 36 -7.91 -4.98 -14.73
CA GLY A 36 -8.16 -6.39 -14.53
C GLY A 36 -6.97 -7.34 -14.49
N VAL A 37 -5.74 -6.85 -14.67
CA VAL A 37 -4.48 -7.61 -14.59
C VAL A 37 -4.14 -8.16 -13.18
N GLY A 38 -5.05 -8.04 -12.21
CA GLY A 38 -4.88 -8.66 -10.88
C GLY A 38 -4.25 -7.79 -9.78
N LYS A 39 -4.13 -6.48 -9.97
CA LYS A 39 -3.49 -5.57 -8.99
C LYS A 39 -4.09 -5.70 -7.58
N THR A 40 -5.42 -5.56 -7.47
CA THR A 40 -6.13 -5.66 -6.18
C THR A 40 -6.01 -7.04 -5.57
N TYR A 41 -6.07 -8.09 -6.39
CA TYR A 41 -5.92 -9.47 -5.93
C TYR A 41 -4.53 -9.71 -5.32
N ALA A 42 -3.46 -9.31 -6.03
CA ALA A 42 -2.09 -9.42 -5.54
C ALA A 42 -1.85 -8.59 -4.28
N MET A 43 -2.46 -7.41 -4.19
CA MET A 43 -2.43 -6.56 -2.99
C MET A 43 -3.06 -7.27 -1.79
N LEU A 44 -4.24 -7.86 -1.94
CA LEU A 44 -4.93 -8.58 -0.86
C LEU A 44 -4.20 -9.86 -0.44
N GLN A 45 -3.60 -10.60 -1.38
CA GLN A 45 -2.73 -11.73 -1.03
C GLN A 45 -1.52 -11.30 -0.20
N ALA A 46 -0.89 -10.17 -0.55
CA ALA A 46 0.21 -9.64 0.24
C ALA A 46 -0.23 -9.19 1.64
N ALA A 47 -1.46 -8.68 1.78
CA ALA A 47 -2.05 -8.32 3.06
C ALA A 47 -2.24 -9.56 3.96
N HIS A 48 -2.75 -10.67 3.42
CA HIS A 48 -2.85 -11.96 4.14
C HIS A 48 -1.48 -12.46 4.58
N GLN A 49 -0.48 -12.47 3.69
CA GLN A 49 0.88 -12.88 4.05
C GLN A 49 1.51 -11.99 5.14
N ALA A 50 1.18 -10.71 5.17
CA ALA A 50 1.62 -9.81 6.24
C ALA A 50 0.94 -10.17 7.58
N LYS A 51 -0.38 -10.40 7.55
CA LYS A 51 -1.16 -10.81 8.72
C LYS A 51 -0.69 -12.16 9.30
N GLU A 52 -0.41 -13.15 8.44
CA GLU A 52 0.17 -14.45 8.84
C GLU A 52 1.53 -14.31 9.53
N ARG A 53 2.30 -13.26 9.20
CA ARG A 53 3.57 -12.93 9.86
C ARG A 53 3.39 -12.13 11.16
N GLY A 54 2.15 -11.93 11.62
CA GLY A 54 1.82 -11.19 12.84
C GLY A 54 1.83 -9.67 12.67
N ILE A 55 1.77 -9.15 11.44
CA ILE A 55 1.62 -7.71 11.20
C ILE A 55 0.13 -7.36 11.38
N ASP A 56 -0.14 -6.26 12.08
CA ASP A 56 -1.49 -5.70 12.17
C ASP A 56 -1.89 -5.08 10.82
N VAL A 57 -2.99 -5.58 10.24
CA VAL A 57 -3.40 -5.28 8.87
C VAL A 57 -4.88 -4.93 8.86
N VAL A 58 -5.16 -3.72 8.38
CA VAL A 58 -6.52 -3.17 8.24
C VAL A 58 -6.73 -2.72 6.80
N ALA A 59 -7.85 -3.13 6.20
CA ALA A 59 -8.30 -2.68 4.90
C ALA A 59 -9.08 -1.35 5.07
N GLY A 60 -8.51 -0.27 4.55
CA GLY A 60 -9.13 1.07 4.63
C GLY A 60 -10.17 1.31 3.55
N TYR A 61 -9.79 1.14 2.29
CA TYR A 61 -10.70 1.27 1.16
C TYR A 61 -10.34 0.26 0.08
N ILE A 62 -11.34 -0.46 -0.40
CA ILE A 62 -11.22 -1.43 -1.49
C ILE A 62 -12.33 -1.11 -2.47
N GLU A 63 -11.95 -0.76 -3.69
CA GLU A 63 -12.89 -0.41 -4.74
C GLU A 63 -13.90 -1.54 -4.96
N PRO A 64 -15.22 -1.29 -4.86
CA PRO A 64 -16.24 -2.28 -5.11
C PRO A 64 -16.21 -2.71 -6.58
N HIS A 65 -15.81 -3.96 -6.83
CA HIS A 65 -15.79 -4.53 -8.17
C HIS A 65 -16.53 -5.87 -8.19
N ALA A 66 -17.16 -6.20 -9.32
CA ALA A 66 -17.81 -7.50 -9.54
C ALA A 66 -16.79 -8.63 -9.77
N ARG A 67 -15.94 -8.88 -8.77
CA ARG A 67 -14.90 -9.92 -8.79
C ARG A 67 -15.02 -10.79 -7.54
N PRO A 68 -15.92 -11.78 -7.52
CA PRO A 68 -16.22 -12.57 -6.33
C PRO A 68 -14.97 -13.16 -5.65
N GLN A 69 -14.05 -13.72 -6.45
CA GLN A 69 -12.79 -14.28 -5.94
C GLN A 69 -11.88 -13.26 -5.27
N THR A 70 -11.90 -12.00 -5.73
CA THR A 70 -11.12 -10.92 -5.11
C THR A 70 -11.80 -10.43 -3.84
N MET A 71 -13.13 -10.30 -3.83
CA MET A 71 -13.89 -9.88 -2.66
C MET A 71 -13.81 -10.91 -1.52
N ALA A 72 -13.77 -12.19 -1.85
CA ALA A 72 -13.56 -13.26 -0.87
C ALA A 72 -12.21 -13.13 -0.11
N LEU A 73 -11.22 -12.45 -0.68
CA LEU A 73 -9.96 -12.17 0.04
C LEU A 73 -10.09 -11.08 1.11
N LEU A 74 -11.23 -10.39 1.20
CA LEU A 74 -11.49 -9.49 2.32
C LEU A 74 -11.87 -10.26 3.59
N ASP A 75 -12.36 -11.50 3.45
CA ASP A 75 -12.63 -12.36 4.57
C ASP A 75 -11.32 -12.64 5.31
N GLY A 76 -11.34 -12.46 6.63
CA GLY A 76 -10.16 -12.59 7.47
C GLY A 76 -9.28 -11.34 7.55
N LEU A 77 -9.62 -10.24 6.87
CA LEU A 77 -9.00 -8.92 7.10
C LEU A 77 -9.95 -8.02 7.89
N GLU A 78 -9.41 -7.22 8.80
CA GLU A 78 -10.20 -6.15 9.45
C GLU A 78 -10.52 -5.08 8.40
N GLN A 79 -11.74 -4.55 8.41
CA GLN A 79 -12.20 -3.56 7.45
C GLN A 79 -12.71 -2.31 8.19
N LEU A 80 -12.22 -1.14 7.78
CA LEU A 80 -12.75 0.12 8.29
C LEU A 80 -14.06 0.46 7.55
N PRO A 81 -15.08 0.96 8.27
CA PRO A 81 -16.26 1.49 7.62
C PRO A 81 -15.88 2.70 6.77
N VAL A 82 -16.44 2.78 5.56
CA VAL A 82 -16.29 3.96 4.72
C VAL A 82 -16.93 5.17 5.38
N LYS A 83 -16.30 6.34 5.22
CA LYS A 83 -16.86 7.59 5.72
C LYS A 83 -18.04 7.97 4.83
N GLN A 84 -19.22 8.05 5.43
CA GLN A 84 -20.42 8.56 4.77
C GLN A 84 -20.31 10.08 4.58
N VAL A 85 -20.45 10.56 3.35
CA VAL A 85 -20.35 11.99 3.01
C VAL A 85 -21.65 12.44 2.33
N ALA A 86 -22.29 13.48 2.89
CA ALA A 86 -23.43 14.13 2.25
C ALA A 86 -22.95 14.94 1.05
N TYR A 87 -23.44 14.60 -0.15
CA TYR A 87 -23.09 15.25 -1.40
C TYR A 87 -24.33 15.37 -2.29
N GLU A 88 -24.71 16.59 -2.67
CA GLU A 88 -25.86 16.88 -3.55
C GLU A 88 -27.18 16.18 -3.13
N GLY A 89 -27.43 16.10 -1.82
CA GLY A 89 -28.63 15.43 -1.28
C GLY A 89 -28.56 13.90 -1.25
N MET A 90 -27.43 13.31 -1.63
CA MET A 90 -27.13 11.88 -1.52
C MET A 90 -26.10 11.62 -0.42
N THR A 91 -26.04 10.39 0.08
CA THR A 91 -24.96 9.93 0.97
C THR A 91 -24.04 9.04 0.16
N LEU A 92 -22.76 9.41 0.09
CA LEU A 92 -21.68 8.68 -0.60
C LEU A 92 -20.83 7.89 0.40
#